data_AF-A0A7X7F2R0-F1
#
_entry.id   AF-A0A7X7F2R0-F1
#
_cell.length_a   1.000
_cell.length_b   1.000
_cell.length_c   1.000
_cell.angle_alpha   90.00
_cell.angle_beta   90.00
_cell.angle_gamma   90.00
#
_symmetry.space_group_name_H-M   'P 1'
#
loop_
_entity.id
_entity.type
_entity.pdbx_description
1 polymer ?
#
loop_
_entity_poly.entity_id
_entity_poly.type
_entity_poly.pdbx_seq_one_letter_code
_entity_poly.pdbx_strand_id
1 'polypeptide(L)'
;MSQLTLYPIADNYLLVAVVSLLLFGLLALGPRGGAMSRRRRLVIAGLRLGAVLMLILAMLRPTIVRTETRKQSATLAVLADVSRSMSVPDTLGGRSTRYEAMRLALDGARDEFKKIARDFEIKVHAFDARTAPLDVTDGRIALPES
;
A
#
# COMPACT_ATOMS: atom_id res chain seq x y z
N MET A 1 7.44 -7.70 5.54
CA MET A 1 8.74 -7.86 6.23
C MET A 1 8.99 -6.60 7.04
N SER A 2 9.30 -6.71 8.33
CA SER A 2 9.66 -5.54 9.15
C SER A 2 11.14 -5.27 9.03
N GLN A 3 11.54 -4.06 8.63
CA GLN A 3 12.93 -3.64 8.59
C GLN A 3 13.17 -2.54 9.64
N LEU A 4 14.22 -2.69 10.43
CA LEU A 4 14.69 -1.66 11.35
C LEU A 4 15.56 -0.69 10.54
N THR A 5 15.14 0.58 10.45
CA THR A 5 15.90 1.61 9.74
C THR A 5 16.23 2.75 10.69
N LEU A 6 17.47 3.25 10.60
CA LEU A 6 17.95 4.40 11.36
C LEU A 6 18.00 5.58 10.40
N TYR A 7 17.09 6.54 10.58
CA TYR A 7 17.04 7.79 9.82
C TYR A 7 17.62 8.90 10.69
N PRO A 8 18.95 9.13 10.65
CA PRO A 8 19.54 10.18 11.45
C PRO A 8 18.99 11.54 11.03
N ILE A 9 18.94 12.49 11.96
CA ILE A 9 18.58 13.88 11.64
C ILE A 9 19.49 14.39 10.50
N ALA A 10 18.87 14.96 9.47
CA ALA A 10 19.52 15.44 8.23
C ALA A 10 20.17 14.35 7.36
N ASP A 11 19.76 13.09 7.48
CA ASP A 11 20.26 11.95 6.69
C ASP A 11 21.80 11.79 6.73
N ASN A 12 22.45 12.34 7.76
CA ASN A 12 23.91 12.39 7.87
C ASN A 12 24.43 11.78 9.18
N TYR A 13 24.97 10.57 9.08
CA TYR A 13 25.59 9.87 10.21
C TYR A 13 26.80 10.60 10.79
N LEU A 14 27.55 11.37 9.99
CA LEU A 14 28.71 12.13 10.45
C LEU A 14 28.30 13.24 11.41
N LEU A 15 27.16 13.88 11.16
CA LEU A 15 26.64 14.92 12.04
C LEU A 15 26.31 14.35 13.42
N VAL A 16 25.64 13.19 13.47
CA VAL A 16 25.35 12.50 14.73
C VAL A 16 26.65 12.11 15.44
N ALA A 17 27.66 11.60 14.72
CA ALA A 17 28.94 11.24 15.29
C ALA A 17 29.68 12.45 15.89
N VAL A 18 29.74 13.58 15.17
CA VAL A 18 30.39 14.81 15.63
C VAL A 18 29.68 15.39 16.85
N VAL A 19 28.34 15.47 16.84
CA VAL A 19 27.55 15.96 17.98
C VAL A 19 27.74 15.05 19.20
N SER A 20 27.73 13.73 19.00
CA SER A 20 28.00 12.77 20.08
C SER A 20 29.38 13.00 20.68
N LEU A 21 30.40 13.14 19.84
CA LEU A 21 31.79 13.33 20.27
C LEU A 21 31.98 14.66 21.01
N LEU A 22 31.31 15.73 20.56
CA LEU A 22 31.26 17.01 21.27
C LEU A 22 30.58 16.91 22.63
N LEU A 23 29.44 16.22 22.72
CA LEU A 23 28.70 16.02 23.98
C LEU A 23 29.50 15.18 24.98
N PHE A 24 30.15 14.11 24.52
CA PHE A 24 31.05 13.29 25.35
C PHE A 24 32.31 14.06 25.76
N GLY A 25 32.87 14.87 24.88
CA GLY A 25 33.96 15.79 25.20
C GLY A 25 33.57 16.76 26.31
N LEU A 26 32.41 17.42 26.18
CA LEU A 26 31.89 18.35 27.18
C LEU A 26 31.62 17.66 28.53
N LEU A 27 31.16 16.40 28.50
CA LEU A 27 31.01 15.58 29.70
C LEU A 27 32.36 15.34 30.40
N ALA A 28 33.41 15.03 29.63
CA ALA A 28 34.76 14.77 30.13
C ALA A 28 35.46 16.03 30.66
N LEU A 29 35.14 17.22 30.13
CA LEU A 29 35.62 18.51 30.62
C LEU A 29 34.87 19.02 31.88
N GLY A 30 33.98 18.22 32.46
CA GLY A 30 33.16 18.61 33.61
C GLY A 30 33.93 19.25 34.78
N PRO A 31 33.28 20.14 35.55
CA PRO A 31 33.93 21.03 36.51
C PRO A 31 34.82 20.26 37.50
N ARG A 32 36.10 20.66 37.55
CA ARG A 32 37.12 20.09 38.44
C ARG A 32 37.16 20.74 39.83
N GLY A 33 36.36 21.78 40.07
CA GLY A 33 36.35 22.55 41.31
C GLY A 33 35.15 22.26 42.19
N GLY A 34 35.39 21.84 43.44
CA GLY A 34 34.38 21.81 44.50
C GLY A 34 34.44 20.53 45.34
N ALA A 35 34.52 20.68 46.65
CA ALA A 35 34.45 19.61 47.65
C ALA A 35 33.06 18.94 47.63
N MET A 36 32.84 18.05 46.65
CA MET A 36 31.59 17.27 46.54
C MET A 36 31.85 15.82 46.93
N SER A 37 30.91 15.22 47.66
CA SER A 37 30.96 13.80 48.00
C SER A 37 31.00 12.94 46.73
N ARG A 38 31.81 11.88 46.73
CA ARG A 38 31.99 10.99 45.56
C ARG A 38 30.66 10.45 45.02
N ARG A 39 29.69 10.16 45.90
CA ARG A 39 28.34 9.71 45.54
C ARG A 39 27.57 10.74 44.72
N ARG A 40 27.55 12.01 45.15
CA ARG A 40 26.85 13.07 44.43
C ARG A 40 27.47 13.33 43.06
N ARG A 41 28.80 13.20 42.95
CA ARG A 41 29.52 13.30 41.68
C ARG A 41 29.13 12.17 40.71
N LEU A 42 29.05 10.93 41.20
CA LEU A 42 28.61 9.77 40.42
C LEU A 42 27.16 9.92 39.93
N VAL A 43 26.24 10.36 40.80
CA VAL A 43 24.83 10.56 40.42
C VAL A 43 24.69 11.64 39.34
N ILE A 44 25.38 12.78 39.48
CA ILE A 44 25.34 13.86 38.48
C ILE A 44 25.98 13.41 37.16
N ALA A 45 27.09 12.68 37.22
CA ALA A 45 27.74 12.13 36.03
C ALA A 45 26.83 11.13 35.30
N GLY A 46 26.17 10.24 36.04
CA GLY A 46 25.20 9.29 35.49
C GLY A 46 23.99 9.98 34.84
N LEU A 47 23.43 11.00 35.50
CA LEU A 47 22.32 11.77 34.93
C LEU A 47 22.70 12.50 33.64
N ARG A 48 23.91 13.10 33.59
CA ARG A 48 24.42 13.74 32.38
C ARG A 48 24.67 12.73 31.26
N LEU A 49 25.23 11.57 31.58
CA LEU A 49 25.41 10.48 30.61
C LEU A 49 24.06 10.04 30.05
N GLY A 50 23.06 9.84 30.91
CA GLY A 50 21.71 9.48 30.49
C GLY A 50 21.08 10.52 29.55
N ALA A 51 21.24 11.81 29.85
CA ALA A 51 20.76 12.90 29.00
C ALA A 51 21.45 12.90 27.61
N VAL A 52 22.77 12.70 27.57
CA VAL A 52 23.53 12.57 26.31
C VAL A 52 23.04 11.38 25.49
N LEU A 53 22.86 10.21 26.12
CA LEU A 53 22.36 9.02 25.45
C LEU A 53 20.94 9.22 24.90
N MET A 54 20.07 9.88 25.66
CA MET A 54 18.71 10.18 25.22
C MET A 54 18.69 11.14 24.01
N LEU A 55 19.59 12.12 23.99
CA LEU A 55 19.82 13.00 22.84
C LEU A 55 20.28 12.23 21.61
N ILE A 56 21.26 11.34 21.77
CA ILE A 56 21.77 10.49 20.67
C ILE A 56 20.65 9.59 20.12
N LEU A 57 19.88 8.95 21.01
CA LEU A 57 18.76 8.09 20.62
C LEU A 57 17.69 8.88 19.84
N ALA A 58 17.38 10.11 20.30
CA ALA A 58 16.47 11.00 19.61
C ALA A 58 17.01 11.42 18.24
N MET A 59 18.32 11.67 18.12
CA MET A 59 18.98 11.98 16.84
C MET A 59 19.00 10.81 15.87
N LEU A 60 19.11 9.57 16.37
CA LEU A 60 19.16 8.36 15.55
C LEU A 60 17.78 7.93 15.01
N ARG A 61 16.71 8.46 15.62
CA ARG A 61 15.29 8.26 15.27
C ARG A 61 14.99 6.82 14.82
N PRO A 62 15.08 5.83 15.72
CA PRO A 62 14.85 4.44 15.37
C PRO A 62 13.44 4.27 14.82
N THR A 63 13.34 3.91 13.55
CA THR A 63 12.07 3.81 12.85
C THR A 63 11.85 2.35 12.44
N ILE A 64 10.79 1.76 12.98
CA ILE A 64 10.32 0.44 12.56
C ILE A 64 9.44 0.65 11.34
N VAL A 65 9.97 0.35 10.16
CA VAL A 65 9.21 0.42 8.92
C VAL A 65 8.59 -0.95 8.67
N ARG A 66 7.25 -0.99 8.69
CA ARG A 66 6.48 -2.13 8.21
C ARG A 66 5.99 -1.87 6.80
N THR A 67 6.56 -2.57 5.84
CA THR A 67 6.03 -2.61 4.47
C THR A 67 4.90 -3.64 4.43
N GLU A 68 3.66 -3.16 4.34
CA GLU A 68 2.53 -4.00 3.97
C GLU A 68 2.28 -3.87 2.47
N THR A 69 2.48 -4.97 1.74
CA THR A 69 2.10 -5.04 0.33
C THR A 69 0.62 -5.37 0.28
N ARG A 70 -0.24 -4.36 0.21
CA ARG A 70 -1.64 -4.59 -0.18
C ARG A 70 -1.67 -4.76 -1.69
N LYS A 71 -2.06 -5.94 -2.16
CA LYS A 71 -2.54 -6.10 -3.54
C LYS A 71 -3.73 -5.16 -3.66
N GLN A 72 -3.55 -4.04 -4.34
CA GLN A 72 -4.64 -3.12 -4.64
C GLN A 72 -5.47 -3.84 -5.71
N SER A 73 -6.63 -4.37 -5.30
CA SER A 73 -7.55 -5.07 -6.21
C SER A 73 -7.90 -4.11 -7.35
N ALA A 74 -7.29 -4.31 -8.50
CA ALA A 74 -7.64 -3.54 -9.68
C ALA A 74 -9.06 -3.97 -10.09
N THR A 75 -9.92 -2.99 -10.34
CA THR A 75 -11.30 -3.26 -10.74
C THR A 75 -11.37 -3.34 -12.26
N LEU A 76 -11.87 -4.46 -12.80
CA LEU A 76 -12.15 -4.61 -14.21
C LEU A 76 -13.64 -4.38 -14.45
N ALA A 77 -13.98 -3.27 -15.12
CA ALA A 77 -15.36 -2.97 -15.51
C ALA A 77 -15.66 -3.53 -16.91
N VAL A 78 -16.74 -4.30 -17.05
CA VAL A 78 -17.22 -4.85 -18.31
C VAL A 78 -18.61 -4.27 -18.61
N LEU A 79 -18.77 -3.69 -19.78
CA LEU A 79 -20.03 -3.07 -20.24
C LEU A 79 -20.60 -3.91 -21.39
N ALA A 80 -21.79 -4.47 -21.18
CA ALA A 80 -22.54 -5.22 -22.18
C ALA A 80 -23.63 -4.33 -22.79
N ASP A 81 -23.60 -4.14 -24.10
CA ASP A 81 -24.63 -3.39 -24.82
C ASP A 81 -25.89 -4.25 -24.96
N VAL A 82 -27.02 -3.76 -24.45
CA VAL A 82 -28.34 -4.41 -24.55
C VAL A 82 -29.35 -3.53 -25.29
N SER A 83 -28.87 -2.56 -26.07
CA SER A 83 -29.71 -1.66 -26.86
C SER A 83 -30.51 -2.42 -27.94
N ARG A 84 -31.62 -1.81 -28.39
CA ARG A 84 -32.44 -2.34 -29.50
C ARG A 84 -31.64 -2.58 -30.79
N SER A 85 -30.49 -1.93 -30.96
CA SER A 85 -29.61 -2.17 -32.12
C SER A 85 -28.95 -3.55 -32.09
N MET A 86 -28.87 -4.19 -30.91
CA MET A 86 -28.27 -5.50 -30.73
C MET A 86 -29.19 -6.66 -31.13
N SER A 87 -30.49 -6.42 -31.30
CA SER A 87 -31.45 -7.43 -31.80
C SER A 87 -31.45 -7.55 -33.33
N VAL A 88 -30.67 -6.71 -34.02
CA VAL A 88 -30.55 -6.77 -35.48
C VAL A 88 -29.71 -8.01 -35.87
N PRO A 89 -30.21 -8.88 -36.76
CA PRO A 89 -29.44 -9.98 -37.33
C PRO A 89 -28.38 -9.42 -38.28
N ASP A 90 -27.13 -9.37 -37.84
CA ASP A 90 -26.02 -8.74 -38.58
C ASP A 90 -24.71 -9.53 -38.46
N THR A 91 -24.80 -10.81 -38.13
CA THR A 91 -23.65 -11.72 -38.04
C THR A 91 -23.44 -12.45 -39.36
N LEU A 92 -22.24 -13.01 -39.57
CA LEU A 92 -21.88 -13.77 -40.79
C LEU A 92 -22.94 -14.85 -41.10
N GLY A 93 -23.74 -14.61 -42.14
CA GLY A 93 -24.83 -15.50 -42.57
C GLY A 93 -26.25 -15.09 -42.15
N GLY A 94 -26.44 -13.96 -41.45
CA GLY A 94 -27.76 -13.39 -41.11
C GLY A 94 -28.61 -14.22 -40.15
N ARG A 95 -28.00 -15.20 -39.48
CA ARG A 95 -28.70 -16.21 -38.66
C ARG A 95 -28.71 -15.92 -37.17
N SER A 96 -27.85 -15.02 -36.68
CA SER A 96 -27.81 -14.66 -35.26
C SER A 96 -27.80 -13.15 -35.06
N THR A 97 -28.36 -12.71 -33.94
CA THR A 97 -28.35 -11.30 -33.55
C THR A 97 -26.97 -10.89 -33.02
N ARG A 98 -26.66 -9.58 -33.04
CA ARG A 98 -25.42 -9.08 -32.41
C ARG A 98 -25.39 -9.41 -30.91
N TYR A 99 -26.56 -9.45 -30.27
CA TYR A 99 -26.73 -9.90 -28.88
C TYR A 99 -26.30 -11.36 -28.68
N GLU A 100 -26.72 -12.27 -29.56
CA GLU A 100 -26.32 -13.69 -29.49
C GLU A 100 -24.82 -13.89 -29.71
N ALA A 101 -24.22 -13.14 -30.63
CA ALA A 101 -22.77 -13.17 -30.84
C ALA A 101 -22.00 -12.70 -29.60
N MET A 102 -22.45 -11.61 -28.95
CA MET A 102 -21.88 -11.13 -27.69
C MET A 102 -22.02 -12.17 -26.58
N ARG A 103 -23.20 -12.78 -26.43
CA ARG A 103 -23.43 -13.84 -25.44
C ARG A 103 -22.48 -15.01 -25.66
N LEU A 104 -22.27 -15.45 -26.90
CA LEU A 104 -21.36 -16.54 -27.23
C LEU A 104 -19.89 -16.20 -26.92
N ALA A 105 -19.48 -14.96 -27.21
CA ALA A 105 -18.12 -14.49 -26.89
C ALA A 105 -17.88 -14.41 -25.37
N LEU A 106 -18.86 -13.94 -24.60
CA LEU A 106 -18.79 -13.91 -23.13
C LEU A 106 -18.82 -15.33 -22.53
N ASP A 107 -19.54 -16.26 -23.15
CA ASP A 107 -19.54 -17.68 -22.78
C ASP A 107 -18.17 -18.32 -23.02
N GLY A 108 -17.54 -18.02 -24.15
CA GLY A 108 -16.21 -18.51 -24.50
C GLY A 108 -15.10 -17.98 -23.59
N ALA A 109 -15.26 -16.76 -23.05
CA ALA A 109 -14.27 -16.11 -22.18
C ALA A 109 -14.43 -16.41 -20.68
N ARG A 110 -15.32 -17.35 -20.30
CA ARG A 110 -15.61 -17.68 -18.89
C ARG A 110 -14.38 -18.07 -18.08
N ASP A 111 -13.50 -18.88 -18.66
CA ASP A 111 -12.31 -19.37 -17.98
C ASP A 111 -11.28 -18.25 -17.75
N GLU A 112 -11.15 -17.33 -18.71
CA GLU A 112 -10.36 -16.12 -18.57
C GLU A 112 -10.92 -15.21 -17.46
N PHE A 113 -12.23 -14.98 -17.44
CA PHE A 113 -12.87 -14.20 -16.38
C PHE A 113 -12.68 -14.84 -15.00
N LYS A 114 -12.74 -16.17 -14.89
CA LYS A 114 -12.47 -16.89 -13.64
C LYS A 114 -11.01 -16.74 -13.18
N LYS A 115 -10.05 -16.69 -14.11
CA LYS A 115 -8.64 -16.43 -13.79
C LYS A 115 -8.45 -15.00 -13.28
N ILE A 116 -9.08 -14.02 -13.95
CA ILE A 116 -8.98 -12.60 -13.61
C ILE A 116 -9.66 -12.30 -12.27
N ALA A 117 -10.81 -12.93 -11.98
CA ALA A 117 -11.56 -12.75 -10.74
C ALA A 117 -10.76 -13.11 -9.46
N ARG A 118 -9.65 -13.85 -9.59
CA ARG A 118 -8.77 -14.18 -8.45
C ARG A 118 -7.90 -13.01 -7.99
N ASP A 119 -7.54 -12.12 -8.91
CA ASP A 119 -6.65 -10.99 -8.64
C ASP A 119 -7.34 -9.63 -8.82
N PHE A 120 -8.50 -9.58 -9.49
CA PHE A 120 -9.24 -8.38 -9.85
C PHE A 120 -10.71 -8.49 -9.42
N GLU A 121 -11.28 -7.35 -9.01
CA GLU A 121 -12.73 -7.24 -8.78
C GLU A 121 -13.42 -6.98 -10.12
N ILE A 122 -14.26 -7.91 -10.58
CA ILE A 122 -14.96 -7.77 -11.86
C ILE A 122 -16.34 -7.15 -11.61
N LYS A 123 -16.62 -6.01 -12.25
CA LYS A 123 -17.94 -5.35 -12.23
C LYS A 123 -18.54 -5.38 -13.62
N VAL A 124 -19.68 -6.03 -13.77
CA VAL A 124 -20.34 -6.15 -15.07
C VAL A 124 -21.62 -5.33 -15.06
N HIS A 125 -21.83 -4.55 -16.10
CA HIS A 125 -22.98 -3.70 -16.26
C HIS A 125 -23.58 -3.90 -17.66
N ALA A 126 -24.90 -4.03 -17.73
CA ALA A 126 -25.64 -3.88 -18.97
C ALA A 126 -25.92 -2.38 -19.20
N PHE A 127 -25.86 -1.93 -20.44
CA PHE A 127 -26.24 -0.56 -20.78
C PHE A 127 -27.15 -0.49 -22.02
N ASP A 128 -28.16 0.37 -21.91
CA ASP A 128 -29.00 0.85 -23.02
C ASP A 128 -29.16 2.39 -22.91
N ALA A 129 -30.38 2.91 -22.69
CA ALA A 129 -30.62 4.26 -22.20
C ALA A 129 -30.24 4.45 -20.71
N ARG A 130 -30.11 3.36 -19.94
CA ARG A 130 -29.67 3.35 -18.54
C ARG A 130 -28.67 2.22 -18.31
N THR A 131 -27.81 2.39 -17.30
CA THR A 131 -26.86 1.36 -16.87
C THR A 131 -27.44 0.57 -15.70
N ALA A 132 -27.45 -0.76 -15.80
CA ALA A 132 -27.86 -1.66 -14.73
C ALA A 132 -26.72 -2.63 -14.37
N PRO A 133 -26.42 -2.86 -13.08
CA PRO A 133 -25.45 -3.89 -12.68
C PRO A 133 -25.96 -5.28 -13.04
N LEU A 134 -25.04 -6.14 -13.47
CA LEU A 134 -25.27 -7.56 -13.71
C LEU A 134 -24.49 -8.39 -12.71
N ASP A 135 -25.13 -9.43 -12.18
CA ASP A 135 -24.46 -10.39 -11.30
C ASP A 135 -23.55 -11.32 -12.12
N VAL A 136 -22.36 -11.57 -11.57
CA VAL A 136 -21.39 -12.53 -12.10
C VAL A 136 -21.28 -13.69 -11.14
N THR A 137 -21.81 -14.84 -11.54
CA THR A 137 -21.74 -16.08 -10.75
C THR A 137 -20.83 -17.06 -11.46
N ASP A 138 -19.74 -17.47 -10.83
CA ASP A 138 -18.76 -18.42 -11.38
C ASP A 138 -18.21 -18.06 -12.77
N GLY A 139 -17.97 -16.75 -13.02
CA GLY A 139 -17.48 -16.25 -14.31
C GLY A 139 -18.55 -16.23 -15.42
N ARG A 140 -19.80 -16.59 -15.10
CA ARG A 140 -20.96 -16.40 -15.99
C ARG A 140 -21.62 -15.07 -15.71
N ILE A 141 -21.83 -14.29 -16.75
CA ILE A 141 -22.58 -13.04 -16.70
C ILE A 141 -24.06 -13.38 -16.93
N ALA A 142 -24.91 -13.05 -15.96
CA ALA A 142 -26.36 -13.18 -16.13
C ALA A 142 -26.87 -12.04 -17.03
N LEU A 143 -26.93 -12.30 -18.34
CA LEU A 143 -27.47 -11.33 -19.30
C LEU A 143 -29.01 -11.32 -19.24
N PRO A 144 -29.66 -10.15 -19.31
CA PRO A 144 -31.12 -10.05 -19.39
C PRO A 144 -31.63 -10.60 -20.73
N GLU A 145 -32.78 -11.29 -20.71
CA GLU A 145 -33.46 -11.77 -21.92
C GLU A 145 -33.83 -10.57 -22.82
N SER A 146 -33.46 -10.63 -24.10
CA SER A 146 -33.65 -9.57 -25.10
C SER A 146 -35.04 -9.58 -25.73
#